data_AF-A0A8T3TIT0-F1
#
_entry.id   AF-A0A8T3TIT0-F1
#
_cell.length_a   1.000
_cell.length_b   1.000
_cell.length_c   1.000
_cell.angle_alpha   90.00
_cell.angle_beta   90.00
_cell.angle_gamma   90.00
#
_symmetry.space_group_name_H-M   'P 1'
#
loop_
_entity.id
_entity.type
_entity.pdbx_description
1 polymer ?
#
loop_
_entity_poly.entity_id
_entity_poly.type
_entity_poly.pdbx_seq_one_letter_code
_entity_poly.pdbx_strand_id
1 'polypeptide(L)'
;MRSTADVASAVGKGLFAGAVGTVSMTVSSTVEAKLRGRGSSSAPADAAGKVLGVQPRDEDGQARFSTAVHWGYGIGWGAARGLIELAEPSPRTAAATHFAAVWGSSLVMLPALDVAPAPWKQPPSGVAMDAFHHMVYAAGTSAAYAVIDR
;
A
#
# COMPACT_ATOMS: atom_id res chain seq x y z
N MET A 1 -17.76 22.06 11.00
CA MET A 1 -17.72 20.59 11.17
C MET A 1 -17.92 19.96 9.80
N ARG A 2 -17.12 18.94 9.43
CA ARG A 2 -17.31 18.22 8.16
C ARG A 2 -18.58 17.38 8.23
N SER A 3 -19.34 17.32 7.14
CA SER A 3 -20.54 16.49 7.06
C SER A 3 -20.19 15.02 6.82
N THR A 4 -21.15 14.13 7.05
CA THR A 4 -21.01 12.71 6.67
C THR A 4 -20.83 12.54 5.16
N ALA A 5 -21.45 13.41 4.36
CA ALA A 5 -21.29 13.42 2.91
C ALA A 5 -19.85 13.79 2.48
N ASP A 6 -19.22 14.75 3.15
CA ASP A 6 -17.83 15.13 2.87
C ASP A 6 -16.87 13.96 3.16
N VAL A 7 -17.09 13.27 4.28
CA VAL A 7 -16.30 12.11 4.67
C VAL A 7 -16.49 10.96 3.67
N ALA A 8 -17.74 10.66 3.30
CA ALA A 8 -18.04 9.61 2.33
C ALA A 8 -17.42 9.90 0.95
N SER A 9 -17.51 11.15 0.49
CA SER A 9 -16.90 11.61 -0.76
C SER A 9 -15.38 11.44 -0.74
N ALA A 10 -14.72 11.87 0.34
CA ALA A 10 -13.27 11.74 0.49
C ALA A 10 -12.82 10.28 0.51
N VAL A 11 -13.52 9.42 1.25
CA VAL A 11 -13.24 7.98 1.27
C VAL A 11 -13.44 7.36 -0.11
N GLY A 12 -14.53 7.69 -0.81
CA GLY A 12 -14.80 7.19 -2.16
C GLY A 12 -13.73 7.59 -3.18
N LYS A 13 -13.36 8.87 -3.21
CA LYS A 13 -12.22 9.37 -4.02
C LYS A 13 -10.92 8.67 -3.63
N GLY A 14 -10.71 8.48 -2.33
CA GLY A 14 -9.59 7.76 -1.75
C GLY A 14 -9.47 6.33 -2.26
N LEU A 15 -10.55 5.54 -2.20
CA LEU A 15 -10.59 4.16 -2.67
C LEU A 15 -10.22 4.05 -4.16
N PHE A 16 -10.78 4.91 -5.01
CA PHE A 16 -10.43 4.95 -6.42
C PHE A 16 -8.95 5.31 -6.63
N ALA A 17 -8.48 6.33 -5.93
CA ALA A 17 -7.08 6.73 -5.98
C ALA A 17 -6.14 5.61 -5.50
N GLY A 18 -6.52 4.86 -4.46
CA GLY A 18 -5.78 3.70 -3.95
C GLY A 18 -5.64 2.60 -5.00
N ALA A 19 -6.70 2.33 -5.78
CA ALA A 19 -6.62 1.39 -6.91
C ALA A 19 -5.57 1.83 -7.95
N VAL A 20 -5.51 3.13 -8.27
CA VAL A 20 -4.49 3.68 -9.19
C VAL A 20 -3.08 3.56 -8.59
N GLY A 21 -2.94 3.82 -7.30
CA GLY A 21 -1.72 3.56 -6.54
C GLY A 21 -1.27 2.10 -6.63
N THR A 22 -2.19 1.15 -6.43
CA THR A 22 -1.93 -0.29 -6.54
C THR A 22 -1.40 -0.65 -7.91
N VAL A 23 -2.05 -0.18 -8.98
CA VAL A 23 -1.57 -0.39 -10.36
C VAL A 23 -0.16 0.16 -10.55
N SER A 24 0.09 1.38 -10.05
CA SER A 24 1.41 2.04 -10.16
C SER A 24 2.52 1.21 -9.49
N MET A 25 2.25 0.73 -8.28
CA MET A 25 3.19 -0.13 -7.54
C MET A 25 3.38 -1.48 -8.21
N THR A 26 2.31 -2.11 -8.72
CA THR A 26 2.40 -3.37 -9.46
C THR A 26 3.30 -3.24 -10.68
N VAL A 27 3.15 -2.16 -11.46
CA VAL A 27 4.01 -1.93 -12.63
C VAL A 27 5.47 -1.78 -12.18
N SER A 28 5.76 -0.89 -11.23
CA SER A 28 7.14 -0.65 -10.79
C SER A 28 7.81 -1.90 -10.19
N SER A 29 7.11 -2.64 -9.34
CA SER A 29 7.62 -3.87 -8.70
C SER A 29 7.76 -5.03 -9.67
N THR A 30 6.88 -5.14 -10.67
CA THR A 30 7.00 -6.16 -11.72
C THR A 30 8.22 -5.89 -12.61
N VAL A 31 8.44 -4.64 -12.99
CA VAL A 31 9.63 -4.24 -13.77
C VAL A 31 10.89 -4.52 -12.99
N GLU A 32 10.97 -4.07 -11.73
CA GLU A 32 12.13 -4.32 -10.88
C GLU A 32 12.39 -5.82 -10.66
N ALA A 33 11.34 -6.62 -10.41
CA ALA A 33 11.49 -8.05 -10.18
C ALA A 33 12.08 -8.77 -11.39
N LYS A 34 11.61 -8.41 -12.60
CA LYS A 34 12.15 -8.91 -13.87
C LYS A 34 13.61 -8.50 -14.06
N LEU A 35 13.95 -7.23 -13.80
CA LEU A 35 15.33 -6.74 -13.93
C LEU A 35 16.30 -7.41 -12.96
N ARG A 36 15.82 -7.85 -11.79
CA ARG A 36 16.62 -8.55 -10.79
C ARG A 36 16.54 -10.07 -10.84
N GLY A 37 15.78 -10.64 -11.78
CA GLY A 37 15.60 -12.09 -11.90
C GLY A 37 14.96 -12.75 -10.67
N ARG A 38 14.14 -12.01 -9.92
CA ARG A 38 13.45 -12.50 -8.72
C ARG A 38 11.96 -12.70 -8.98
N GLY A 39 11.31 -13.54 -8.16
CA GLY A 39 9.85 -13.71 -8.18
C GLY A 39 9.08 -12.53 -7.55
N SER A 40 7.76 -12.59 -7.61
CA SER A 40 6.85 -11.67 -6.90
C SER A 40 6.98 -11.83 -5.38
N SER A 41 6.70 -10.75 -4.64
CA SER A 41 6.69 -10.80 -3.17
C SER A 41 5.41 -11.47 -2.64
N SER A 42 5.54 -12.33 -1.63
CA SER A 42 4.43 -12.89 -0.86
C SER A 42 4.14 -12.14 0.43
N ALA A 43 4.98 -11.17 0.82
CA ALA A 43 4.94 -10.56 2.16
C ALA A 43 3.56 -10.00 2.59
N PRO A 44 2.78 -9.31 1.72
CA PRO A 44 1.44 -8.88 2.10
C PRO A 44 0.50 -10.05 2.40
N ALA A 45 0.54 -11.10 1.58
CA ALA A 45 -0.28 -12.30 1.76
C ALA A 45 0.11 -13.03 3.05
N ASP A 46 1.41 -13.19 3.32
CA ASP A 46 1.91 -13.84 4.52
C ASP A 46 1.49 -13.07 5.79
N ALA A 47 1.59 -11.73 5.75
CA ALA A 47 1.13 -10.87 6.84
C ALA A 47 -0.39 -10.98 7.05
N ALA A 48 -1.18 -10.92 5.98
CA ALA A 48 -2.64 -11.07 6.06
C ALA A 48 -3.06 -12.45 6.58
N GLY A 49 -2.38 -13.52 6.14
CA GLY A 49 -2.61 -14.88 6.63
C GLY A 49 -2.40 -14.98 8.14
N LYS A 50 -1.31 -14.38 8.66
CA LYS A 50 -1.03 -14.33 10.10
C LYS A 50 -2.05 -13.52 10.89
N VAL A 51 -2.47 -12.36 10.38
CA VAL A 51 -3.49 -11.51 11.05
C VAL A 51 -4.86 -12.19 11.08
N LEU A 52 -5.24 -12.86 9.99
CA LEU A 52 -6.55 -13.49 9.86
C LEU A 52 -6.58 -14.91 10.45
N GLY A 53 -5.43 -15.51 10.76
CA GLY A 53 -5.34 -16.90 11.21
C GLY A 53 -5.73 -17.90 10.12
N VAL A 54 -5.48 -17.57 8.85
CA VAL A 54 -5.87 -18.39 7.69
C VAL A 54 -4.65 -18.75 6.84
N GLN A 55 -4.73 -19.91 6.19
CA GLN A 55 -3.73 -20.38 5.23
C GLN A 55 -4.42 -20.88 3.97
N PRO A 56 -3.87 -20.57 2.77
CA PRO A 56 -4.38 -21.14 1.54
C PRO A 56 -4.25 -22.66 1.51
N ARG A 57 -5.22 -23.32 0.87
CA ARG A 57 -5.30 -24.80 0.82
C ARG A 57 -4.35 -25.42 -0.21
N ASP A 58 -4.06 -24.68 -1.26
CA ASP A 58 -3.29 -25.09 -2.43
C ASP A 58 -2.64 -23.87 -3.10
N GLU A 59 -1.84 -24.11 -4.15
CA GLU A 59 -1.12 -23.07 -4.89
C GLU A 59 -2.07 -22.07 -5.56
N ASP A 60 -3.17 -22.55 -6.15
CA ASP A 60 -4.21 -21.70 -6.74
C ASP A 60 -4.87 -20.80 -5.70
N GLY A 61 -5.13 -21.34 -4.51
CA GLY A 61 -5.62 -20.62 -3.34
C GLY A 61 -4.63 -19.55 -2.89
N GLN A 62 -3.33 -19.86 -2.88
CA GLN A 62 -2.29 -18.89 -2.53
C GLN A 62 -2.26 -17.73 -3.54
N ALA A 63 -2.34 -18.03 -4.85
CA ALA A 63 -2.38 -17.02 -5.89
C ALA A 63 -3.61 -16.10 -5.77
N ARG A 64 -4.80 -16.69 -5.54
CA ARG A 64 -6.05 -15.94 -5.32
C ARG A 64 -5.98 -15.09 -4.05
N PHE A 65 -5.48 -15.65 -2.95
CA PHE A 65 -5.36 -14.94 -1.68
C PHE A 65 -4.37 -13.78 -1.80
N SER A 66 -3.21 -14.00 -2.40
CA SER A 66 -2.22 -12.96 -2.67
C SER A 66 -2.81 -11.83 -3.54
N THR A 67 -3.55 -12.19 -4.59
CA THR A 67 -4.24 -11.20 -5.44
C THR A 67 -5.27 -10.40 -4.64
N ALA A 68 -6.12 -11.06 -3.85
CA ALA A 68 -7.14 -10.41 -3.04
C ALA A 68 -6.53 -9.46 -2.00
N VAL A 69 -5.48 -9.90 -1.31
CA VAL A 69 -4.76 -9.08 -0.33
C VAL A 69 -4.08 -7.90 -1.01
N HIS A 70 -3.39 -8.12 -2.14
CA HIS A 70 -2.71 -7.05 -2.88
C HIS A 70 -3.66 -5.92 -3.28
N TRP A 71 -4.80 -6.27 -3.88
CA TRP A 71 -5.81 -5.28 -4.27
C TRP A 71 -6.51 -4.68 -3.07
N GLY A 72 -6.97 -5.50 -2.13
CA GLY A 72 -7.72 -5.04 -0.96
C GLY A 72 -6.88 -4.12 -0.07
N TYR A 73 -5.61 -4.44 0.14
CA TYR A 73 -4.70 -3.63 0.94
C TYR A 73 -4.44 -2.26 0.32
N GLY A 74 -4.08 -2.22 -0.98
CA GLY A 74 -3.80 -0.96 -1.65
C GLY A 74 -5.06 -0.09 -1.84
N ILE A 75 -6.21 -0.68 -2.20
CA ILE A 75 -7.48 0.06 -2.25
C ILE A 75 -7.84 0.60 -0.86
N GLY A 76 -7.70 -0.23 0.18
CA GLY A 76 -7.98 0.14 1.56
C GLY A 76 -7.13 1.32 2.05
N TRP A 77 -5.84 1.34 1.75
CA TRP A 77 -4.98 2.49 2.05
C TRP A 77 -5.40 3.77 1.31
N GLY A 78 -6.02 3.64 0.14
CA GLY A 78 -6.69 4.74 -0.55
C GLY A 78 -7.75 5.45 0.33
N ALA A 79 -8.56 4.70 1.08
CA ALA A 79 -9.52 5.31 2.02
C ALA A 79 -8.80 6.17 3.07
N ALA A 80 -7.67 5.69 3.60
CA ALA A 80 -6.83 6.46 4.52
C ALA A 80 -6.28 7.73 3.84
N ARG A 81 -5.85 7.67 2.58
CA ARG A 81 -5.46 8.88 1.82
C ARG A 81 -6.59 9.91 1.76
N GLY A 82 -7.83 9.46 1.52
CA GLY A 82 -9.00 10.34 1.53
C GLY A 82 -9.22 11.02 2.88
N LEU A 83 -9.14 10.26 3.98
CA LEU A 83 -9.24 10.82 5.33
C LEU A 83 -8.09 11.77 5.68
N ILE A 84 -6.87 11.47 5.23
CA ILE A 84 -5.70 12.33 5.42
C ILE A 84 -5.89 13.67 4.70
N GLU A 85 -6.52 13.71 3.51
CA GLU A 85 -6.87 14.98 2.85
C GLU A 85 -7.76 15.86 3.74
N LEU A 86 -8.59 15.22 4.57
CA LEU A 86 -9.47 15.94 5.48
C LEU A 86 -8.75 16.44 6.76
N ALA A 87 -7.56 15.94 7.06
CA ALA A 87 -6.82 16.32 8.26
C ALA A 87 -5.69 17.30 7.95
N GLU A 88 -5.15 17.27 6.73
CA GLU A 88 -3.91 17.95 6.38
C GLU A 88 -4.16 19.32 5.72
N PRO A 89 -3.28 20.31 5.95
CA PRO A 89 -3.47 21.67 5.44
C PRO A 89 -3.12 21.82 3.95
N SER A 90 -2.51 20.81 3.32
CA SER A 90 -2.14 20.88 1.90
C SER A 90 -2.05 19.51 1.23
N PRO A 91 -2.21 19.44 -0.11
CA PRO A 91 -2.04 18.19 -0.86
C PRO A 91 -0.63 17.58 -0.71
N ARG A 92 0.40 18.41 -0.52
CA ARG A 92 1.78 17.96 -0.34
C ARG A 92 1.98 17.28 1.00
N THR A 93 1.48 17.86 2.09
CA THR A 93 1.56 17.24 3.42
C THR A 93 0.70 15.99 3.46
N ALA A 94 -0.48 15.98 2.84
CA ALA A 94 -1.30 14.79 2.71
C ALA A 94 -0.60 13.63 1.97
N ALA A 95 0.11 13.93 0.87
CA ALA A 95 0.89 12.91 0.15
C ALA A 95 2.05 12.37 1.00
N ALA A 96 2.77 13.23 1.72
CA ALA A 96 3.87 12.84 2.60
C ALA A 96 3.38 11.99 3.78
N THR A 97 2.28 12.41 4.44
CA THR A 97 1.65 11.67 5.54
C THR A 97 1.15 10.31 5.06
N HIS A 98 0.52 10.23 3.88
CA HIS A 98 0.08 8.96 3.33
C HIS A 98 1.25 8.01 3.00
N PHE A 99 2.31 8.51 2.38
CA PHE A 99 3.54 7.73 2.15
C PHE A 99 4.12 7.20 3.47
N ALA A 100 4.30 8.09 4.45
CA ALA A 100 4.84 7.73 5.76
C ALA A 100 3.95 6.71 6.48
N ALA A 101 2.63 6.82 6.37
CA ALA A 101 1.70 5.88 6.99
C ALA A 101 1.79 4.49 6.36
N VAL A 102 1.74 4.40 5.02
CA VAL A 102 1.74 3.09 4.34
C VAL A 102 3.10 2.41 4.52
N TRP A 103 4.20 3.10 4.25
CA TRP A 103 5.54 2.53 4.40
C TRP A 103 5.91 2.31 5.87
N GLY A 104 5.63 3.29 6.74
CA GLY A 104 5.88 3.15 8.18
C GLY A 104 5.14 1.97 8.79
N SER A 105 3.91 1.69 8.33
CA SER A 105 3.17 0.51 8.77
C SER A 105 3.87 -0.80 8.38
N SER A 106 4.46 -0.90 7.18
CA SER A 106 5.18 -2.11 6.75
C SER A 106 6.45 -2.35 7.58
N LEU A 107 7.16 -1.28 7.94
CA LEU A 107 8.37 -1.33 8.76
C LEU A 107 8.11 -1.84 10.19
N VAL A 108 6.87 -1.70 10.68
CA VAL A 108 6.47 -2.17 12.02
C VAL A 108 5.78 -3.52 11.94
N MET A 109 4.81 -3.66 11.03
CA MET A 109 3.92 -4.82 10.98
C MET A 109 4.62 -6.07 10.44
N LEU A 110 5.48 -5.95 9.44
CA LEU A 110 6.17 -7.12 8.88
C LEU A 110 7.14 -7.76 9.89
N PRO A 111 7.93 -7.00 10.67
CA PRO A 111 8.72 -7.57 11.77
C PRO A 111 7.87 -8.08 12.93
N ALA A 112 6.82 -7.37 13.33
CA ALA A 112 5.95 -7.80 14.43
C ALA A 112 5.23 -9.12 14.13
N LEU A 113 5.02 -9.42 12.85
CA LEU A 113 4.43 -10.68 12.38
C LEU A 113 5.47 -11.72 11.97
N ASP A 114 6.78 -11.52 12.17
CA ASP A 114 7.84 -12.42 11.69
C ASP A 114 7.72 -12.74 10.18
N VAL A 115 7.33 -11.76 9.35
CA VAL A 115 7.28 -11.89 7.88
C VAL A 115 8.58 -11.38 7.25
N ALA A 116 9.20 -10.37 7.84
CA ALA A 116 10.50 -9.85 7.43
C ALA A 116 11.33 -9.46 8.66
N PRO A 117 12.68 -9.49 8.60
CA PRO A 117 13.52 -8.96 9.67
C PRO A 117 13.25 -7.48 9.91
N ALA A 118 13.58 -6.98 11.11
CA ALA A 118 13.57 -5.54 11.38
C ALA A 118 14.43 -4.76 10.36
N PRO A 119 14.07 -3.52 9.97
CA PRO A 119 14.70 -2.82 8.85
C PRO A 119 16.21 -2.60 9.02
N TRP A 120 16.71 -2.42 10.24
CA TRP A 120 18.15 -2.32 10.53
C TRP A 120 18.92 -3.64 10.44
N LYS A 121 18.23 -4.77 10.29
CA LYS A 121 18.81 -6.10 10.03
C LYS A 121 18.75 -6.48 8.55
N GLN A 122 18.13 -5.65 7.70
CA GLN A 122 18.01 -5.90 6.27
C GLN A 122 19.11 -5.18 5.49
N PRO A 123 19.47 -5.66 4.28
CA PRO A 123 20.34 -4.92 3.38
C PRO A 123 19.75 -3.53 3.07
N PRO A 124 20.54 -2.44 3.12
CA PRO A 124 20.04 -1.10 2.84
C PRO A 124 19.37 -0.96 1.46
N SER A 125 19.87 -1.70 0.47
CA SER A 125 19.29 -1.73 -0.89
C SER A 125 17.89 -2.35 -0.94
N GLY A 126 17.58 -3.29 -0.03
CA GLY A 126 16.26 -3.89 0.10
C GLY A 126 15.26 -2.89 0.69
N VAL A 127 15.63 -2.25 1.80
CA VAL A 127 14.81 -1.23 2.46
C VAL A 127 14.57 -0.03 1.54
N ALA A 128 15.59 0.40 0.79
CA ALA A 128 15.46 1.48 -0.18
C ALA A 128 14.51 1.12 -1.33
N MET A 129 14.52 -0.12 -1.81
CA MET A 129 13.62 -0.55 -2.86
C MET A 129 12.17 -0.68 -2.36
N ASP A 130 11.98 -1.17 -1.13
CA ASP A 130 10.68 -1.19 -0.48
C ASP A 130 10.11 0.23 -0.33
N ALA A 131 10.91 1.17 0.18
CA ALA A 131 10.55 2.58 0.26
C ALA A 131 10.20 3.17 -1.11
N PHE A 132 10.97 2.84 -2.15
CA PHE A 132 10.73 3.31 -3.51
C PHE A 132 9.37 2.85 -4.05
N HIS A 133 9.00 1.57 -3.89
CA HIS A 133 7.70 1.08 -4.35
C HIS A 133 6.53 1.71 -3.57
N HIS A 134 6.70 1.94 -2.27
CA HIS A 134 5.72 2.68 -1.46
C HIS A 134 5.59 4.15 -1.89
N MET A 135 6.70 4.77 -2.30
CA MET A 135 6.69 6.12 -2.84
C MET A 135 5.94 6.17 -4.17
N VAL A 136 6.15 5.19 -5.06
CA VAL A 136 5.40 5.07 -6.33
C VAL A 136 3.90 4.88 -6.06
N TYR A 137 3.54 4.01 -5.10
CA TYR A 137 2.15 3.83 -4.67
C TYR A 137 1.53 5.16 -4.18
N ALA A 138 2.19 5.85 -3.24
CA ALA A 138 1.68 7.07 -2.65
C ALA A 138 1.59 8.23 -3.65
N ALA A 139 2.55 8.32 -4.58
CA ALA A 139 2.55 9.30 -5.66
C ALA A 139 1.41 9.05 -6.64
N GLY A 140 1.22 7.80 -7.11
CA GLY A 140 0.12 7.43 -8.00
C GLY A 140 -1.25 7.70 -7.37
N THR A 141 -1.40 7.31 -6.09
CA THR A 141 -2.60 7.61 -5.31
C THR A 141 -2.85 9.11 -5.21
N SER A 142 -1.85 9.89 -4.80
CA SER A 142 -2.03 11.33 -4.59
C SER A 142 -2.30 12.09 -5.89
N ALA A 143 -1.66 11.69 -6.99
CA ALA A 143 -1.94 12.26 -8.31
C ALA A 143 -3.37 11.96 -8.75
N ALA A 144 -3.84 10.72 -8.62
CA ALA A 144 -5.21 10.34 -8.96
C ALA A 144 -6.24 11.09 -8.11
N TYR A 145 -6.01 11.17 -6.80
CA TYR A 145 -6.86 11.91 -5.88
C TYR A 145 -6.94 13.39 -6.27
N ALA A 146 -5.80 14.03 -6.52
CA ALA A 146 -5.74 15.44 -6.92
C ALA A 146 -6.36 15.75 -8.30
N VAL A 147 -6.57 14.75 -9.15
CA VAL A 147 -7.28 14.90 -10.43
C VAL A 147 -8.79 14.87 -10.22
N ILE A 148 -9.29 13.94 -9.40
CA ILE A 148 -10.73 13.73 -9.17
C ILE A 148 -11.32 14.63 -8.08
N ASP A 149 -10.47 15.26 -7.26
CA ASP A 149 -10.90 16.18 -6.21
C ASP A 149 -11.12 17.62 -6.70
N ARG A 150 -10.76 17.90 -7.96
CA ARG A 150 -10.96 19.21 -8.61
C ARG A 150 -12.42 19.53 -8.89
#